data_AF-X0VTJ9-F1
#
_entry.id   AF-X0VTJ9-F1
#
_cell.length_a   1.000
_cell.length_b   1.000
_cell.length_c   1.000
_cell.angle_alpha   90.00
_cell.angle_beta   90.00
_cell.angle_gamma   90.00
#
_symmetry.space_group_name_H-M   'P 1'
#
loop_
_entity.id
_entity.type
_entity.pdbx_description
1 polymer ?
#
loop_
_entity_poly.entity_id
_entity_poly.type
_entity_poly.pdbx_seq_one_letter_code
_entity_poly.pdbx_strand_id
1 'polypeptide(L)'
;LDAYGDDIGGTTNLAGMFQSNQGYQTLRVPVKKVDSGYQVNVKVRYLTEDLPFGLLVTKGIASAVGVETPTIDEVIAKTSAWIGKEYLINGKLIGRDVMTTRAPQRYGIDSLEGLIR
;
A
#
# COMPACT_ATOMS: atom_id res chain seq x y z
N LEU A 1 -4.65 4.64 21.99
CA LEU A 1 -3.30 4.39 22.56
C LEU A 1 -3.18 2.95 23.08
N ASP A 2 -4.25 2.18 22.99
CA ASP A 2 -4.42 0.92 23.71
C ASP A 2 -3.52 -0.23 23.22
N ALA A 3 -2.85 -0.07 22.07
CA ALA A 3 -1.94 -1.08 21.51
C ALA A 3 -0.44 -0.73 21.63
N TYR A 4 -0.05 0.55 21.66
CA TYR A 4 1.36 1.00 21.63
C TYR A 4 1.63 2.14 22.63
N GLY A 5 0.69 2.43 23.53
CA GLY A 5 0.72 3.63 24.37
C GLY A 5 1.96 3.71 25.24
N ASP A 6 2.35 2.58 25.84
CA ASP A 6 3.51 2.49 26.73
C ASP A 6 4.85 2.70 25.99
N ASP A 7 4.88 2.46 24.67
CA ASP A 7 6.08 2.59 23.83
C ASP A 7 6.22 3.98 23.19
N ILE A 8 5.20 4.85 23.28
CA ILE A 8 5.18 6.15 22.60
C ILE A 8 5.54 7.27 23.58
N GLY A 9 6.72 7.88 23.39
CA GLY A 9 7.19 8.97 24.25
C GLY A 9 6.52 10.33 24.02
N GLY A 10 5.94 10.58 22.85
CA GLY A 10 5.32 11.86 22.48
C GLY A 10 4.01 11.70 21.72
N THR A 11 2.93 12.29 22.25
CA THR A 11 1.55 12.08 21.76
C THR A 11 0.89 13.32 21.15
N THR A 12 1.63 14.42 20.98
CA THR A 12 1.09 15.70 20.50
C THR A 12 0.52 15.63 19.07
N ASN A 13 1.09 14.79 18.21
CA ASN A 13 0.61 14.55 16.85
C ASN A 13 1.11 13.20 16.32
N LEU A 14 0.52 12.72 15.22
CA LEU A 14 0.84 11.40 14.65
C LEU A 14 2.33 11.25 14.30
N ALA A 15 2.96 12.29 13.75
CA ALA A 15 4.38 12.24 13.40
C ALA A 15 5.28 12.07 14.64
N GLY A 16 5.00 12.82 15.71
CA GLY A 16 5.68 12.68 17.00
C GLY A 16 5.47 11.30 17.61
N MET A 17 4.27 10.74 17.46
CA MET A 17 3.97 9.38 17.91
C MET A 17 4.83 8.34 17.18
N PHE A 18 4.94 8.42 15.85
CA PHE A 18 5.81 7.51 15.08
C PHE A 18 7.29 7.67 15.41
N GLN A 19 7.78 8.91 15.55
CA GLN A 19 9.20 9.20 15.81
C GLN A 19 9.64 8.77 17.22
N SER A 20 8.74 8.84 18.20
CA SER A 20 9.05 8.53 19.61
C SER A 20 8.72 7.09 20.00
N ASN A 21 8.14 6.28 19.10
CA ASN A 21 7.77 4.91 19.37
C ASN A 21 9.02 4.01 19.48
N GLN A 22 9.25 3.44 20.66
CA GLN A 22 10.41 2.57 20.94
C GLN A 22 10.42 1.32 20.05
N GLY A 23 9.26 0.78 19.71
CA GLY A 23 9.12 -0.41 18.86
C GLY A 23 9.64 -0.21 17.43
N TYR A 24 9.81 1.03 16.97
CA TYR A 24 10.28 1.33 15.62
C TYR A 24 11.79 1.61 15.53
N GLN A 25 12.50 1.75 16.66
CA GLN A 25 13.91 2.18 16.66
C GLN A 25 14.87 1.22 15.95
N THR A 26 14.54 -0.06 15.91
CA THR A 26 15.37 -1.09 15.28
C THR A 26 15.01 -1.33 13.82
N LEU A 27 13.89 -0.77 13.34
CA LEU A 27 13.45 -0.96 11.97
C LEU A 27 14.41 -0.24 11.01
N ARG A 28 14.74 -0.92 9.90
CA ARG A 28 15.62 -0.41 8.84
C ARG A 28 14.97 -0.65 7.50
N VAL A 29 15.25 0.25 6.55
CA VAL A 29 14.79 0.09 5.17
C VAL A 29 15.48 -1.14 4.57
N PRO A 30 14.75 -2.06 3.93
CA PRO A 30 15.36 -3.21 3.29
C PRO A 30 16.19 -2.76 2.09
N VAL A 31 17.48 -3.09 2.12
CA VAL A 31 18.45 -2.73 1.09
C VAL A 31 19.22 -3.94 0.62
N LYS A 32 19.72 -3.88 -0.62
CA LYS A 32 20.74 -4.79 -1.16
C LYS A 32 22.06 -4.05 -1.30
N LYS A 33 23.16 -4.74 -1.04
CA LYS A 33 24.50 -4.21 -1.27
C LYS A 33 24.76 -4.15 -2.79
N VAL A 34 25.39 -3.06 -3.23
CA VAL A 34 25.86 -2.83 -4.60
C VAL A 34 27.27 -2.25 -4.53
N ASP A 35 28.00 -2.24 -5.65
CA ASP A 35 29.41 -1.82 -5.66
C ASP A 35 29.63 -0.39 -5.09
N SER A 36 28.67 0.50 -5.33
CA SER A 36 28.70 1.89 -4.85
C SER A 36 27.94 2.14 -3.54
N GLY A 37 27.58 1.10 -2.78
CA GLY A 37 26.88 1.23 -1.49
C GLY A 37 25.64 0.35 -1.37
N TYR A 38 24.47 0.96 -1.18
CA TYR A 38 23.21 0.25 -0.96
C TYR A 38 22.10 0.78 -1.87
N GLN A 39 21.28 -0.13 -2.37
CA GLN A 39 20.07 0.19 -3.13
C GLN A 39 18.86 -0.38 -2.39
N VAL A 40 17.74 0.36 -2.37
CA VAL A 40 16.47 -0.14 -1.81
C VAL A 40 16.07 -1.44 -2.50
N ASN A 41 15.75 -2.46 -1.69
CA ASN A 41 15.26 -3.72 -2.20
C ASN A 41 13.73 -3.64 -2.39
N VAL A 42 13.30 -3.38 -3.62
CA VAL A 42 11.87 -3.27 -3.98
C VAL A 42 11.16 -4.64 -4.11
N LYS A 43 11.90 -5.75 -4.00
CA LYS A 43 11.35 -7.11 -4.09
C LYS A 43 10.88 -7.67 -2.75
N VAL A 44 10.75 -6.83 -1.73
CA VAL A 44 10.26 -7.22 -0.40
C VAL A 44 8.73 -7.32 -0.37
N ARG A 45 8.22 -8.11 0.59
CA ARG A 45 6.79 -8.34 0.80
C ARG A 45 5.98 -7.07 1.03
N TYR A 46 6.57 -6.02 1.61
CA TYR A 46 5.91 -4.71 1.73
C TYR A 46 5.38 -4.15 0.41
N LEU A 47 6.02 -4.48 -0.72
CA LEU A 47 5.56 -4.06 -2.05
C LEU A 47 4.95 -5.21 -2.83
N THR A 48 5.53 -6.40 -2.75
CA THR A 48 5.06 -7.53 -3.57
C THR A 48 3.82 -8.21 -3.00
N GLU A 49 3.44 -7.93 -1.74
CA GLU A 49 2.27 -8.51 -1.07
C GLU A 49 1.26 -7.44 -0.64
N ASP A 50 1.67 -6.45 0.16
CA ASP A 50 0.74 -5.47 0.74
C ASP A 50 0.08 -4.58 -0.33
N LEU A 51 0.76 -4.34 -1.45
CA LEU A 51 0.18 -3.59 -2.57
C LEU A 51 -0.89 -4.42 -3.32
N PRO A 52 -0.59 -5.59 -3.93
CA PRO A 52 -1.57 -6.34 -4.70
C PRO A 52 -2.69 -6.98 -3.88
N PHE A 53 -2.45 -7.25 -2.60
CA PHE A 53 -3.40 -7.98 -1.74
C PHE A 53 -3.94 -7.15 -0.57
N GLY A 54 -3.46 -5.93 -0.37
CA GLY A 54 -3.99 -4.97 0.59
C GLY A 54 -4.49 -3.70 -0.10
N LEU A 55 -3.58 -2.80 -0.48
CA LEU A 55 -3.94 -1.46 -0.94
C LEU A 55 -4.81 -1.46 -2.20
N LEU A 56 -4.53 -2.33 -3.18
CA LEU A 56 -5.36 -2.48 -4.38
C LEU A 56 -6.75 -3.05 -4.09
N VAL A 57 -6.88 -3.87 -3.05
CA VAL A 57 -8.19 -4.36 -2.58
C VAL A 57 -9.00 -3.20 -2.02
N THR A 58 -8.39 -2.39 -1.16
CA THR A 58 -9.03 -1.16 -0.62
C THR A 58 -9.43 -0.21 -1.74
N LYS A 59 -8.56 0.04 -2.73
CA LYS A 59 -8.89 0.86 -3.91
C LYS A 59 -10.05 0.27 -4.71
N GLY A 60 -10.06 -1.04 -4.89
CA GLY A 60 -11.10 -1.72 -5.67
C GLY A 60 -12.47 -1.65 -5.00
N ILE A 61 -12.53 -1.79 -3.67
CA ILE A 61 -13.75 -1.57 -2.88
C ILE A 61 -14.20 -0.12 -3.02
N ALA A 62 -13.31 0.85 -2.79
CA ALA A 62 -13.64 2.27 -2.92
C ALA A 62 -14.19 2.60 -4.32
N SER A 63 -13.60 2.02 -5.37
CA SER A 63 -14.06 2.19 -6.75
C SER A 63 -15.46 1.63 -6.97
N ALA A 64 -15.78 0.46 -6.42
CA ALA A 64 -17.09 -0.18 -6.53
C ALA A 64 -18.22 0.58 -5.82
N VAL A 65 -17.86 1.42 -4.83
CA VAL A 65 -18.83 2.28 -4.10
C VAL A 65 -18.77 3.75 -4.51
N GLY A 66 -17.98 4.10 -5.54
CA GLY A 66 -17.88 5.46 -6.06
C GLY A 66 -17.14 6.46 -5.15
N VAL A 67 -16.24 5.98 -4.28
CA VAL A 67 -15.41 6.84 -3.42
C VAL A 67 -14.03 7.09 -4.05
N GLU A 68 -13.70 8.37 -4.25
CA GLU A 68 -12.38 8.78 -4.73
C GLU A 68 -11.30 8.63 -3.65
N THR A 69 -10.10 8.22 -4.06
CA THR A 69 -8.98 7.95 -3.15
C THR A 69 -7.65 8.51 -3.69
N PRO A 70 -7.54 9.83 -3.90
CA PRO A 70 -6.41 10.43 -4.62
C PRO A 70 -5.04 10.13 -3.99
N THR A 71 -4.94 10.09 -2.66
CA THR A 71 -3.70 9.73 -1.97
C THR A 71 -3.32 8.25 -2.17
N ILE A 72 -4.30 7.35 -2.18
CA ILE A 72 -4.06 5.93 -2.48
C ILE A 72 -3.60 5.77 -3.93
N ASP A 73 -4.19 6.53 -4.86
CA ASP A 73 -3.84 6.50 -6.28
C ASP A 73 -2.39 6.91 -6.50
N GLU A 74 -1.92 7.97 -5.82
CA GLU A 74 -0.52 8.40 -5.86
C GLU A 74 0.44 7.33 -5.34
N VAL A 75 0.10 6.70 -4.20
CA VAL A 75 0.91 5.62 -3.61
C VAL A 75 0.97 4.43 -4.56
N ILE A 76 -0.16 3.99 -5.13
CA ILE A 76 -0.21 2.91 -6.11
C ILE A 76 0.65 3.26 -7.32
N ALA A 77 0.53 4.46 -7.88
CA ALA A 77 1.29 4.86 -9.07
C ALA A 77 2.80 4.77 -8.84
N LYS A 78 3.31 5.35 -7.73
CA LYS A 78 4.73 5.33 -7.38
C LYS A 78 5.25 3.92 -7.12
N THR A 79 4.53 3.16 -6.28
CA THR A 79 4.97 1.82 -5.87
C THR A 79 4.89 0.80 -7.01
N SER A 80 3.89 0.91 -7.89
CA SER A 80 3.77 0.07 -9.10
C SER A 80 4.96 0.30 -10.04
N ALA A 81 5.35 1.57 -10.24
CA ALA A 81 6.52 1.91 -11.06
C ALA A 81 7.82 1.30 -10.49
N TRP A 82 8.00 1.31 -9.16
CA TRP A 82 9.17 0.70 -8.51
C TRP A 82 9.29 -0.81 -8.75
N ILE A 83 8.16 -1.51 -8.80
CA ILE A 83 8.12 -2.97 -9.00
C ILE A 83 7.88 -3.39 -10.46
N GLY A 84 7.84 -2.43 -11.39
CA GLY A 84 7.63 -2.68 -12.82
C GLY A 84 6.23 -3.21 -13.16
N LYS A 85 5.21 -2.77 -12.41
CA LYS A 85 3.80 -3.17 -12.57
C LYS A 85 2.93 -1.99 -13.01
N GLU A 86 1.78 -2.29 -13.59
CA GLU A 86 0.77 -1.31 -13.96
C GLU A 86 -0.62 -1.81 -13.55
N TYR A 87 -1.16 -1.20 -12.48
CA TYR A 87 -2.48 -1.54 -11.96
C TYR A 87 -3.52 -0.45 -12.23
N LEU A 88 -3.11 0.82 -12.24
CA LEU A 88 -4.00 1.97 -12.31
C LEU A 88 -3.79 2.77 -13.60
N ILE A 89 -4.85 3.06 -14.33
CA ILE A 89 -4.85 3.95 -15.50
C ILE A 89 -5.97 4.97 -15.31
N ASN A 90 -5.64 6.27 -15.30
CA ASN A 90 -6.60 7.37 -15.10
C ASN A 90 -7.53 7.16 -13.88
N GLY A 91 -6.96 6.72 -12.75
CA GLY A 91 -7.72 6.47 -11.51
C GLY A 91 -8.53 5.17 -11.48
N LYS A 92 -8.51 4.37 -12.56
CA LYS A 92 -9.26 3.12 -12.69
C LYS A 92 -8.34 1.90 -12.63
N LEU A 93 -8.76 0.84 -11.94
CA LEU A 93 -8.05 -0.44 -11.86
C LEU A 93 -8.23 -1.26 -13.14
N ILE A 94 -7.65 -0.78 -14.23
CA ILE A 94 -7.71 -1.39 -15.56
C ILE A 94 -6.31 -1.62 -16.17
N GLY A 95 -5.25 -1.49 -15.37
CA GLY A 95 -3.89 -1.76 -15.81
C GLY A 95 -3.66 -3.24 -16.14
N ARG A 96 -2.67 -3.51 -16.98
CA ARG A 96 -2.37 -4.88 -17.48
C ARG A 96 -2.08 -5.90 -16.37
N ASP A 97 -1.65 -5.47 -15.19
CA ASP A 97 -1.31 -6.35 -14.07
C ASP A 97 -2.46 -6.53 -13.06
N VAL A 98 -3.64 -5.92 -13.23
CA VAL A 98 -4.76 -6.01 -12.27
C VAL A 98 -5.19 -7.45 -12.00
N MET A 99 -5.06 -8.34 -12.99
CA MET A 99 -5.43 -9.75 -12.86
C MET A 99 -4.50 -10.55 -11.91
N THR A 100 -3.37 -9.99 -11.50
CA THR A 100 -2.46 -10.61 -10.51
C THR A 100 -2.75 -10.20 -9.07
N THR A 101 -3.83 -9.45 -8.83
CA THR A 101 -4.17 -8.86 -7.52
C THR A 101 -5.30 -9.65 -6.83
N ARG A 102 -5.79 -9.17 -5.68
CA ARG A 102 -7.07 -9.63 -5.10
C ARG A 102 -8.15 -8.54 -5.13
N ALA A 103 -7.97 -7.49 -5.93
CA ALA A 103 -8.98 -6.46 -6.08
C ALA A 103 -10.30 -7.07 -6.62
N PRO A 104 -11.48 -6.61 -6.16
CA PRO A 104 -12.79 -7.05 -6.65
C PRO A 104 -12.92 -7.09 -8.18
N GLN A 105 -12.32 -6.11 -8.86
CA GLN A 105 -12.31 -5.96 -10.32
C GLN A 105 -11.75 -7.19 -11.04
N ARG A 106 -10.78 -7.90 -10.43
CA ARG A 106 -10.24 -9.15 -10.97
C ARG A 106 -11.33 -10.23 -11.14
N TYR A 107 -12.35 -10.19 -10.28
CA TYR A 107 -13.45 -11.15 -10.26
C TYR A 107 -14.69 -10.64 -11.00
N GLY A 108 -14.60 -9.50 -11.70
CA GLY A 108 -15.75 -8.85 -12.34
C GLY A 108 -16.71 -8.17 -11.36
N ILE A 109 -16.23 -7.83 -10.16
CA ILE A 109 -17.03 -7.15 -9.13
C ILE A 109 -16.73 -5.65 -9.17
N ASP A 110 -17.64 -4.89 -9.76
CA ASP A 110 -17.50 -3.44 -10.00
C ASP A 110 -18.57 -2.59 -9.29
N SER A 111 -19.40 -3.20 -8.45
CA SER A 111 -20.48 -2.50 -7.71
C SER A 111 -20.59 -2.96 -6.26
N LEU A 112 -21.25 -2.15 -5.43
CA LEU A 112 -21.57 -2.50 -4.04
C LEU A 112 -22.37 -3.80 -3.95
N GLU A 113 -23.37 -3.97 -4.81
CA GLU A 113 -24.22 -5.17 -4.84
C GLU A 113 -23.40 -6.43 -5.14
N GLY A 114 -22.40 -6.31 -6.03
CA GLY A 114 -21.49 -7.42 -6.32
C GLY A 114 -20.54 -7.75 -5.16
N LEU A 115 -20.23 -6.80 -4.27
CA LEU A 115 -19.35 -7.02 -3.11
C LEU A 115 -20.02 -7.76 -1.95
N ILE A 116 -21.33 -7.56 -1.77
CA ILE A 116 -22.07 -8.05 -0.58
C ILE A 116 -22.93 -9.30 -0.86
N ARG A 117 -22.90 -9.80 -2.09
CA ARG A 117 -23.63 -11.00 -2.52
C ARG A 117 -22.84 -12.27 -2.26
#